data_AF-A0A529ZEY0-F1
#
_entry.id   AF-A0A529ZEY0-F1
#
_cell.length_a   1.000
_cell.length_b   1.000
_cell.length_c   1.000
_cell.angle_alpha   90.00
_cell.angle_beta   90.00
_cell.angle_gamma   90.00
#
_symmetry.space_group_name_H-M   'P 1'
#
loop_
_entity.id
_entity.type
_entity.pdbx_description
1 polymer ?
#
loop_
_entity_poly.entity_id
_entity_poly.type
_entity_poly.pdbx_seq_one_letter_code
_entity_poly.pdbx_strand_id
1 'polypeptide(L)'
;PLPEATAMMASMPRLLNIHGRPQTVDGKILKPMQNYGLKVMSMGFLVDEETPMIWRGPMVMSALTQMLREVEWGPLDVLVVDMPPGTGDAQLTMAQQV
;
A
#
# COMPACT_ATOMS: atom_id res chain seq x y z
N PRO A 1 -20.17 -0.50 13.26
CA PRO A 1 -19.46 -0.79 12.00
C PRO A 1 -18.32 0.22 11.82
N LEU A 2 -17.07 -0.23 12.03
CA LEU A 2 -15.90 0.60 11.77
C LEU A 2 -15.68 0.67 10.25
N PRO A 3 -15.42 1.86 9.67
CA PRO A 3 -15.11 1.99 8.25
C PRO A 3 -13.76 1.35 7.96
N GLU A 4 -13.73 0.39 7.04
CA GLU A 4 -12.51 -0.28 6.59
C GLU A 4 -11.61 0.74 5.87
N ALA A 5 -10.37 0.90 6.33
CA ALA A 5 -9.42 1.91 5.87
C ALA A 5 -8.00 1.35 5.84
N THR A 6 -7.26 1.60 4.75
CA THR A 6 -5.92 1.04 4.54
C THR A 6 -4.96 1.97 3.84
N ALA A 7 -3.87 2.26 4.54
CA ALA A 7 -2.71 3.10 4.22
C ALA A 7 -1.53 2.36 3.56
N MET A 8 -0.53 3.13 3.10
CA MET A 8 0.64 2.69 2.31
C MET A 8 2.01 2.99 2.96
N MET A 9 2.09 3.58 4.17
CA MET A 9 3.40 3.90 4.77
C MET A 9 4.15 2.68 5.28
N ALA A 10 5.49 2.74 5.23
CA ALA A 10 6.39 1.66 5.62
C ALA A 10 6.23 1.20 7.09
N SER A 11 5.69 2.04 7.98
CA SER A 11 5.50 1.74 9.41
C SER A 11 4.20 0.97 9.72
N MET A 12 3.32 0.77 8.76
CA MET A 12 2.05 0.06 8.98
C MET A 12 2.16 -1.39 9.45
N PRO A 13 3.12 -2.21 8.95
CA PRO A 13 3.35 -3.54 9.50
C PRO A 13 3.52 -3.47 11.02
N ARG A 14 4.31 -2.52 11.50
CA ARG A 14 4.58 -2.30 12.92
C ARG A 14 3.36 -1.75 13.67
N LEU A 15 2.69 -0.73 13.14
CA LEU A 15 1.50 -0.13 13.77
C LEU A 15 0.35 -1.11 13.92
N LEU A 16 0.16 -2.00 12.95
CA LEU A 16 -0.90 -3.00 12.93
C LEU A 16 -0.45 -4.36 13.44
N ASN A 17 0.77 -4.49 13.98
CA ASN A 17 1.33 -5.74 14.46
C ASN A 17 1.21 -6.90 13.44
N ILE A 18 1.50 -6.59 12.18
CA ILE A 18 1.51 -7.53 11.05
C ILE A 18 2.97 -7.88 10.74
N HIS A 19 3.25 -9.19 10.68
CA HIS A 19 4.58 -9.72 10.40
C HIS A 19 4.58 -10.57 9.14
N GLY A 20 5.73 -10.65 8.47
CA GLY A 20 5.92 -11.47 7.27
C GLY A 20 5.72 -10.70 5.97
N ARG A 21 5.62 -11.47 4.87
CA ARG A 21 5.50 -10.94 3.50
C ARG A 21 4.16 -11.34 2.88
N PRO A 22 3.57 -10.49 2.02
CA PRO A 22 2.35 -10.80 1.30
C PRO A 22 2.54 -12.02 0.41
N GLN A 23 1.49 -12.84 0.33
CA GLN A 23 1.45 -13.95 -0.60
C GLN A 23 1.09 -13.47 -2.00
N THR A 24 1.62 -14.14 -3.02
CA THR A 24 1.27 -13.88 -4.42
C THR A 24 0.31 -14.94 -4.93
N VAL A 25 -0.76 -14.51 -5.58
CA VAL A 25 -1.69 -15.32 -6.38
C VAL A 25 -1.20 -15.31 -7.82
N ASP A 26 -1.04 -16.48 -8.41
CA ASP A 26 -0.63 -16.69 -9.81
C ASP A 26 0.66 -15.95 -10.21
N GLY A 27 1.51 -15.64 -9.24
CA GLY A 27 2.79 -14.95 -9.45
C GLY A 27 2.67 -13.47 -9.85
N LYS A 28 1.46 -12.88 -9.88
CA LYS A 28 1.23 -11.49 -10.31
C LYS A 28 0.44 -10.64 -9.32
N ILE A 29 -0.57 -11.20 -8.68
CA ILE A 29 -1.46 -10.45 -7.78
C ILE A 29 -1.03 -10.67 -6.34
N LEU A 30 -0.92 -9.62 -5.56
CA LEU A 30 -0.57 -9.68 -4.13
C LEU A 30 -1.84 -9.77 -3.29
N LYS A 31 -1.85 -10.68 -2.32
CA LYS A 31 -2.89 -10.68 -1.28
C LYS A 31 -2.55 -9.62 -0.24
N PRO A 32 -3.49 -8.71 0.08
CA PRO A 32 -3.26 -7.77 1.17
C PRO A 32 -3.13 -8.55 2.49
N MET A 33 -2.22 -8.09 3.34
CA MET A 33 -2.10 -8.57 4.71
C MET A 33 -3.34 -8.20 5.49
N GLN A 34 -3.63 -8.85 6.62
CA GLN A 34 -4.83 -8.54 7.41
C GLN A 34 -4.55 -8.56 8.89
N ASN A 35 -5.02 -7.54 9.61
CA ASN A 35 -5.17 -7.58 11.06
C ASN A 35 -6.22 -6.57 11.52
N TYR A 36 -6.83 -6.80 12.68
CA TYR A 36 -7.88 -5.94 13.26
C TYR A 36 -9.07 -5.65 12.31
N GLY A 37 -9.36 -6.56 11.38
CA GLY A 37 -10.40 -6.36 10.36
C GLY A 37 -10.01 -5.43 9.21
N LEU A 38 -8.75 -5.00 9.13
CA LEU A 38 -8.24 -4.14 8.06
C LEU A 38 -7.39 -4.96 7.09
N LYS A 39 -7.65 -4.82 5.78
CA LYS A 39 -6.81 -5.38 4.72
C LYS A 39 -5.70 -4.41 4.39
N VAL A 40 -4.45 -4.69 4.71
CA VAL A 40 -3.33 -3.75 4.56
C VAL A 40 -2.30 -4.18 3.54
N MET A 41 -1.88 -3.24 2.69
CA MET A 41 -0.71 -3.39 1.84
C MET A 41 0.21 -2.19 2.02
N SER A 42 1.48 -2.46 2.29
CA SER A 42 2.50 -1.46 2.53
C SER A 42 3.81 -1.88 1.88
N MET A 43 4.60 -0.90 1.43
CA MET A 43 5.95 -1.15 0.94
C MET A 43 6.84 -1.73 2.04
N GLY A 44 6.55 -1.45 3.31
CA GLY A 44 7.26 -2.04 4.46
C GLY A 44 7.18 -3.56 4.54
N PHE A 45 6.27 -4.22 3.81
CA PHE A 45 6.29 -5.68 3.68
C PHE A 45 7.24 -6.20 2.59
N LEU A 46 7.63 -5.34 1.64
CA LEU A 46 8.40 -5.69 0.45
C LEU A 46 9.87 -5.28 0.55
N VAL A 47 10.18 -4.30 1.41
CA VAL A 47 11.53 -3.80 1.67
C VAL A 47 11.89 -3.94 3.14
N ASP A 48 13.13 -4.32 3.44
CA ASP A 48 13.61 -4.42 4.82
C ASP A 48 13.66 -3.05 5.49
N GLU A 49 13.06 -2.95 6.69
CA GLU A 49 12.96 -1.72 7.50
C GLU A 49 14.31 -1.03 7.75
N GLU A 50 15.42 -1.80 7.75
CA GLU A 50 16.77 -1.29 8.02
C GLU A 50 17.44 -0.65 6.79
N THR A 51 16.84 -0.72 5.61
CA THR A 51 17.42 -0.12 4.40
C THR A 51 16.85 1.28 4.17
N PRO A 52 17.64 2.36 4.36
CA PRO A 52 17.18 3.72 4.08
C PRO A 52 16.85 3.85 2.58
N MET A 53 15.58 4.08 2.27
CA MET A 53 15.14 4.22 0.88
C MET A 53 14.79 5.67 0.57
N ILE A 54 15.40 6.22 -0.48
CA ILE A 54 15.05 7.53 -1.01
C ILE A 54 13.91 7.36 -1.99
N TRP A 55 12.72 7.82 -1.60
CA TRP A 55 11.52 7.79 -2.43
C TRP A 55 11.57 8.93 -3.45
N ARG A 56 11.84 8.60 -4.71
CA ARG A 56 11.74 9.54 -5.84
C ARG A 56 10.33 9.49 -6.43
N GLY A 57 9.85 10.61 -6.99
CA GLY A 57 8.51 10.72 -7.58
C GLY A 57 8.09 9.53 -8.47
N PRO A 58 8.91 9.11 -9.46
CA PRO A 58 8.58 7.96 -10.31
C PRO A 58 8.44 6.64 -9.56
N MET A 59 9.23 6.42 -8.49
CA MET A 59 9.15 5.18 -7.70
C MET A 59 7.84 5.13 -6.91
N VAL A 60 7.43 6.26 -6.34
CA VAL A 60 6.15 6.37 -5.62
C VAL A 60 4.99 6.11 -6.57
N MET A 61 5.04 6.67 -7.79
CA MET A 61 4.02 6.45 -8.82
C MET A 61 3.91 4.99 -9.24
N SER A 62 5.03 4.33 -9.50
CA SER A 62 5.05 2.90 -9.84
C SER A 62 4.49 2.06 -8.70
N ALA A 63 4.89 2.34 -7.46
CA ALA A 63 4.39 1.62 -6.29
C ALA A 63 2.89 1.82 -6.07
N LEU A 64 2.38 3.05 -6.19
CA LEU A 64 0.95 3.35 -6.12
C LEU A 64 0.17 2.60 -7.19
N THR A 65 0.64 2.67 -8.44
CA THR A 65 0.00 1.97 -9.56
C THR A 65 -0.04 0.47 -9.31
N GLN A 66 1.07 -0.09 -8.81
CA GLN A 66 1.16 -1.49 -8.45
C GLN A 66 0.18 -1.86 -7.34
N MET A 67 0.10 -1.08 -6.26
CA MET A 67 -0.83 -1.36 -5.17
C MET A 67 -2.29 -1.23 -5.57
N LEU A 68 -2.62 -0.34 -6.50
CA LEU A 68 -3.99 -0.18 -6.98
C LEU A 68 -4.41 -1.30 -7.95
N ARG A 69 -3.49 -1.79 -8.77
CA ARG A 69 -3.80 -2.74 -9.86
C ARG A 69 -3.45 -4.19 -9.56
N GLU A 70 -2.43 -4.41 -8.75
CA GLU A 70 -1.82 -5.72 -8.52
C GLU A 70 -2.05 -6.23 -7.10
N VAL A 71 -3.03 -5.68 -6.37
CA VAL A 71 -3.44 -6.17 -5.05
C VAL A 71 -4.91 -6.60 -5.09
N GLU A 72 -5.18 -7.79 -4.57
CA GLU A 72 -6.52 -8.35 -4.45
C GLU A 72 -7.26 -7.73 -3.25
N TRP A 73 -7.64 -6.45 -3.39
CA TRP A 73 -8.39 -5.75 -2.36
C TRP A 73 -9.77 -6.35 -2.11
N GLY A 74 -10.36 -6.97 -3.14
CA GLY A 74 -11.74 -7.46 -3.12
C GLY A 74 -12.74 -6.30 -2.96
N PRO A 75 -13.94 -6.55 -2.42
CA PRO A 75 -14.89 -5.49 -2.13
C PRO A 75 -14.33 -4.59 -1.02
N LEU A 76 -14.40 -3.28 -1.26
CA LEU A 76 -14.02 -2.20 -0.35
C LEU A 76 -15.00 -1.04 -0.53
N ASP A 77 -15.41 -0.42 0.57
CA ASP A 77 -16.16 0.85 0.53
C ASP A 77 -15.23 2.06 0.45
N VAL A 78 -14.04 1.96 1.07
CA VAL A 78 -13.04 3.04 1.16
C VAL A 78 -11.63 2.47 1.06
N LEU A 79 -10.75 3.17 0.33
CA LEU A 79 -9.30 2.92 0.30
C LEU A 79 -8.58 4.20 0.71
N VAL A 80 -7.70 4.13 1.72
CA VAL A 80 -7.07 5.31 2.34
C VAL A 80 -5.60 5.36 1.99
N VAL A 81 -5.22 6.04 0.93
CA VAL A 81 -3.82 6.06 0.49
C VAL A 81 -2.98 7.03 1.33
N ASP A 82 -1.96 6.53 2.03
CA ASP A 82 -1.00 7.33 2.79
C ASP A 82 0.30 7.50 2.00
N MET A 83 0.55 8.72 1.52
CA MET A 83 1.67 9.05 0.64
C MET A 83 2.71 9.92 1.35
N PRO A 84 4.02 9.72 1.08
CA PRO A 84 5.07 10.58 1.61
C PRO A 84 4.86 12.07 1.27
N PRO A 85 5.39 13.02 2.08
CA PRO A 85 5.33 14.44 1.74
C PRO A 85 6.09 14.73 0.45
N GLY A 86 5.56 15.64 -0.38
CA GLY A 86 6.17 16.01 -1.67
C GLY A 86 5.70 15.17 -2.87
N THR A 87 4.67 14.34 -2.72
CA THR A 87 4.07 13.54 -3.80
C THR A 87 2.89 14.24 -4.49
N GLY A 88 2.92 15.57 -4.62
CA GLY A 88 1.81 16.36 -5.17
C GLY A 88 1.42 15.97 -6.60
N ASP A 89 2.40 15.69 -7.46
CA ASP A 89 2.15 15.21 -8.83
C ASP A 89 1.50 13.82 -8.85
N ALA A 90 1.76 13.00 -7.83
CA ALA A 90 1.14 11.69 -7.69
C ALA A 90 -0.34 11.79 -7.38
N GLN A 91 -0.71 12.70 -6.47
CA GLN A 91 -2.11 13.00 -6.18
C GLN A 91 -2.85 13.47 -7.43
N LEU A 92 -2.24 14.36 -8.22
CA LEU A 92 -2.83 14.88 -9.46
C LEU A 92 -3.03 13.76 -10.49
N THR A 93 -2.03 12.89 -10.65
CA THR A 93 -2.09 11.77 -11.59
C THR A 93 -3.14 10.74 -11.15
N MET A 94 -3.24 10.44 -9.86
CA MET A 94 -4.27 9.54 -9.33
C MET A 94 -5.68 10.09 -9.55
N ALA A 95 -5.89 11.39 -9.30
CA ALA A 95 -7.17 12.04 -9.53
C ALA A 95 -7.58 12.04 -11.03
N GLN A 96 -6.62 11.93 -11.94
CA GLN A 96 -6.88 11.83 -13.39
C GLN A 96 -7.07 10.39 -13.89
N GLN A 97 -6.66 9.38 -13.12
CA GLN A 97 -6.77 7.98 -13.50
C GLN A 97 -8.05 7.30 -12.98
N VAL A 98 -8.88 8.02 -12.22
CA VAL A 98 -10.20 7.60 -11.74
C VAL A 98 -11.33 8.16 -12.59
#